data_AF-A0A1E3HSH3-F1
#
_entry.id   AF-A0A1E3HSH3-F1
#
_cell.length_a   1.000
_cell.length_b   1.000
_cell.length_c   1.000
_cell.angle_alpha   90.00
_cell.angle_beta   90.00
_cell.angle_gamma   90.00
#
_symmetry.space_group_name_H-M   'P 1'
#
loop_
_entity.id
_entity.type
_entity.pdbx_description
1 polymer ?
#
loop_
_entity_poly.entity_id
_entity_poly.type
_entity_poly.pdbx_seq_one_letter_code
_entity_poly.pdbx_strand_id
1 'polypeptide(L)'
;MADRFTSPRPLSSEEMWAGYEAPVPEYLKSRFDDFSTPSQYPAQRLTYDLFPYSQTAEKHGLRLFKVSIREQVWNLVEMGPEMESFAKTQLENQRRLPPDITGLGELLDFDGMRQDANRIFREGDYMTAVWNYVSNWSMFLPWHVDALPRTHPLRPKLGEAEASLFNNMSACLLKISEAAKKYERNDFGNFYMDAAFKTSWVALDMREFAKVRTVYGSAKRSLSLIRRLFAVTPSPNVTAANIDAMCAYYAVQAKVLENVNKDIMFKDLSPEKKIPWPSFDDYWAMGPFCWGTTHGLVHVNKDPVLEAKRERNQPRTLTEEELWAIWTEDVPVPTEPLEYRQPADDYPEFRFCYDNMPIGRIYETRHICRAKREVYEVIFRACRDDVSREAYNHVMRSQRERSVTSHPWGARLNAAVAKKEEGTDLYRAKNIRAALSTYIDAWAELLPHHYSSRLTFEWVNSGAGSLEAKLWSNISAACIQLSKSVNSDFRRSTLTLLAFMSAYFSWHLREYTSVNPVKNSCTRLLATVSDASIMLTTLQPKIDTLKTLWQQQVDVLQGADDELFMALERQKRVPNAMGEREWAEVGPQTWMGEIEKLKGKRLFV
;
A
#
# COMPACT_ATOMS: atom_id res chain seq x y z
N MET A 1 11.76 -22.30 -2.08
CA MET A 1 11.52 -21.04 -2.82
C MET A 1 11.76 -19.78 -1.96
N ALA A 2 11.60 -19.83 -0.62
CA ALA A 2 11.76 -18.68 0.28
C ALA A 2 13.15 -18.00 0.27
N ASP A 3 14.24 -18.75 0.14
CA ASP A 3 15.62 -18.19 0.21
C ASP A 3 15.96 -17.19 -0.91
N ARG A 4 15.26 -17.23 -2.05
CA ARG A 4 15.54 -16.34 -3.19
C ARG A 4 15.17 -14.88 -2.92
N PHE A 5 14.29 -14.62 -1.95
CA PHE A 5 13.76 -13.29 -1.64
C PHE A 5 14.42 -12.67 -0.40
N THR A 6 15.21 -13.42 0.35
CA THR A 6 15.85 -12.95 1.59
C THR A 6 17.37 -12.83 1.46
N SER A 7 17.99 -13.54 0.51
CA SER A 7 19.45 -13.54 0.33
C SER A 7 19.89 -12.78 -0.92
N PRO A 8 20.95 -11.94 -0.85
CA PRO A 8 21.49 -11.25 -2.01
C PRO A 8 22.07 -12.26 -3.02
N ARG A 9 21.65 -12.15 -4.29
CA ARG A 9 22.26 -12.84 -5.42
C ARG A 9 22.70 -11.85 -6.50
N PRO A 10 23.61 -12.23 -7.43
CA PRO A 10 23.85 -11.46 -8.64
C PRO A 10 22.54 -11.25 -9.44
N LEU A 11 22.42 -10.10 -10.10
CA LEU A 11 21.31 -9.83 -11.00
C LEU A 11 21.44 -10.73 -12.25
N SER A 12 20.33 -11.20 -12.78
CA SER A 12 20.31 -11.84 -14.09
C SER A 12 20.59 -10.81 -15.20
N SER A 13 20.93 -11.28 -16.40
CA SER A 13 21.07 -10.40 -17.57
C SER A 13 19.80 -9.59 -17.82
N GLU A 14 18.63 -10.24 -17.72
CA GLU A 14 17.32 -9.62 -17.86
C GLU A 14 17.08 -8.54 -16.80
N GLU A 15 17.44 -8.79 -15.53
CA GLU A 15 17.30 -7.80 -14.45
C GLU A 15 18.20 -6.58 -14.64
N MET A 16 19.42 -6.77 -15.15
CA MET A 16 20.33 -5.65 -15.44
C MET A 16 19.82 -4.81 -16.61
N TRP A 17 19.35 -5.43 -17.69
CA TRP A 17 18.75 -4.73 -18.83
C TRP A 17 17.42 -4.05 -18.46
N ALA A 18 16.60 -4.69 -17.63
CA ALA A 18 15.37 -4.10 -17.12
C ALA A 18 15.64 -2.77 -16.40
N GLY A 19 16.79 -2.63 -15.73
CA GLY A 19 17.24 -1.39 -15.12
C GLY A 19 17.43 -0.21 -16.07
N TYR A 20 17.52 -0.44 -17.38
CA TYR A 20 17.76 0.58 -18.41
C TYR A 20 16.61 0.74 -19.40
N GLU A 21 15.76 -0.27 -19.54
CA GLU A 21 14.79 -0.34 -20.65
C GLU A 21 13.35 -0.49 -20.18
N ALA A 22 13.13 -1.03 -18.98
CA ALA A 22 11.79 -1.21 -18.46
C ALA A 22 11.28 0.10 -17.83
N PRO A 23 9.98 0.42 -17.98
CA PRO A 23 9.40 1.51 -17.21
C PRO A 23 9.55 1.25 -15.71
N VAL A 24 9.42 2.29 -14.89
CA VAL A 24 9.44 2.16 -13.42
C VAL A 24 8.40 1.10 -13.02
N PRO A 25 8.80 0.00 -12.34
CA PRO A 25 7.85 -1.02 -11.89
C PRO A 25 6.74 -0.45 -11.01
N GLU A 26 5.54 -1.00 -11.13
CA GLU A 26 4.35 -0.46 -10.44
C GLU A 26 4.52 -0.43 -8.91
N TYR A 27 5.19 -1.42 -8.33
CA TYR A 27 5.46 -1.47 -6.89
C TYR A 27 6.39 -0.35 -6.38
N LEU A 28 7.19 0.25 -7.28
CA LEU A 28 8.01 1.41 -6.96
C LEU A 28 7.26 2.72 -7.09
N LYS A 29 6.21 2.77 -7.91
CA LYS A 29 5.37 3.96 -8.07
C LYS A 29 4.52 4.22 -6.83
N SER A 30 3.91 3.17 -6.27
CA SER A 30 3.04 3.28 -5.07
C SER A 30 3.79 3.35 -3.74
N ARG A 31 5.12 3.15 -3.75
CA ARG A 31 5.96 3.19 -2.53
C ARG A 31 7.01 4.28 -2.61
N PHE A 32 6.69 5.34 -3.34
CA PHE A 32 7.64 6.38 -3.68
C PHE A 32 8.17 7.12 -2.46
N ASP A 33 7.33 7.35 -1.45
CA ASP A 33 7.69 8.00 -0.19
C ASP A 33 8.19 7.02 0.89
N ASP A 34 8.41 5.75 0.52
CA ASP A 34 8.91 4.75 1.44
C ASP A 34 10.45 4.76 1.49
N PHE A 35 10.97 5.37 2.55
CA PHE A 35 12.40 5.40 2.89
C PHE A 35 12.84 4.19 3.73
N SER A 36 11.93 3.28 4.07
CA SER A 36 12.31 2.05 4.76
C SER A 36 12.99 1.08 3.80
N THR A 37 14.06 0.44 4.26
CA THR A 37 14.71 -0.61 3.49
C THR A 37 13.81 -1.84 3.52
N PRO A 38 13.43 -2.42 2.36
CA PRO A 38 12.58 -3.61 2.30
C PRO A 38 13.24 -4.78 3.04
N SER A 39 12.43 -5.64 3.65
CA SER A 39 12.90 -6.88 4.30
C SER A 39 13.14 -8.01 3.29
N GLN A 40 12.62 -7.88 2.08
CA GLN A 40 12.70 -8.89 1.01
C GLN A 40 12.94 -8.24 -0.35
N TYR A 41 13.63 -8.96 -1.22
CA TYR A 41 13.85 -8.58 -2.60
C TYR A 41 12.57 -8.74 -3.43
N PRO A 42 12.29 -7.82 -4.36
CA PRO A 42 11.19 -7.99 -5.32
C PRO A 42 11.51 -9.11 -6.33
N ALA A 43 10.48 -9.64 -6.99
CA ALA A 43 10.63 -10.68 -8.00
C ALA A 43 11.53 -10.27 -9.18
N GLN A 44 11.40 -9.02 -9.62
CA GLN A 44 12.31 -8.39 -10.58
C GLN A 44 13.19 -7.39 -9.85
N ARG A 45 14.47 -7.74 -9.67
CA ARG A 45 15.43 -6.91 -8.93
C ARG A 45 16.08 -5.91 -9.87
N LEU A 46 16.08 -4.64 -9.46
CA LEU A 46 16.77 -3.57 -10.18
C LEU A 46 18.10 -3.18 -9.53
N THR A 47 18.40 -3.71 -8.34
CA THR A 47 19.61 -3.45 -7.55
C THR A 47 20.07 -4.73 -6.85
N TYR A 48 21.37 -4.81 -6.55
CA TYR A 48 21.97 -5.93 -5.84
C TYR A 48 21.61 -5.89 -4.35
N ASP A 49 21.85 -4.75 -3.70
CA ASP A 49 21.51 -4.53 -2.30
C ASP A 49 20.02 -4.17 -2.17
N LEU A 50 19.42 -4.45 -0.99
CA LEU A 50 18.13 -3.89 -0.62
C LEU A 50 18.30 -2.39 -0.40
N PHE A 51 17.54 -1.60 -1.15
CA PHE A 51 17.42 -0.17 -0.98
C PHE A 51 15.97 0.18 -0.67
N PRO A 52 15.74 1.30 0.04
CA PRO A 52 14.41 1.89 0.08
C PRO A 52 13.77 2.00 -1.29
N TYR A 53 12.45 1.88 -1.35
CA TYR A 53 11.72 1.92 -2.62
C TYR A 53 11.94 3.26 -3.34
N SER A 54 11.87 4.37 -2.59
CA SER A 54 12.27 5.72 -3.04
C SER A 54 13.61 5.75 -3.77
N GLN A 55 14.68 5.24 -3.12
CA GLN A 55 16.03 5.22 -3.67
C GLN A 55 16.16 4.26 -4.88
N THR A 56 15.47 3.12 -4.83
CA THR A 56 15.46 2.16 -5.94
C THR A 56 14.83 2.78 -7.19
N ALA A 57 13.72 3.47 -6.99
CA ALA A 57 13.01 4.16 -8.05
C ALA A 57 13.88 5.29 -8.63
N GLU A 58 14.50 6.12 -7.78
CA GLU A 58 15.40 7.18 -8.21
C GLU A 58 16.56 6.68 -9.06
N LYS A 59 17.25 5.64 -8.60
CA LYS A 59 18.33 5.00 -9.36
C LYS A 59 17.84 4.42 -10.68
N HIS A 60 16.61 3.89 -10.71
CA HIS A 60 15.97 3.44 -11.94
C HIS A 60 15.69 4.62 -12.89
N GLY A 61 15.09 5.69 -12.40
CA GLY A 61 14.81 6.87 -13.20
C GLY A 61 16.06 7.54 -13.76
N LEU A 62 17.15 7.58 -12.99
CA LEU A 62 18.45 8.03 -13.49
C LEU A 62 18.96 7.15 -14.63
N ARG A 63 18.84 5.83 -14.54
CA ARG A 63 19.24 4.90 -15.61
C ARG A 63 18.43 5.10 -16.88
N LEU A 64 17.11 5.22 -16.78
CA LEU A 64 16.24 5.53 -17.93
C LEU A 64 16.62 6.87 -18.58
N PHE A 65 16.95 7.86 -17.75
CA PHE A 65 17.39 9.15 -18.24
C PHE A 65 18.75 9.08 -18.96
N LYS A 66 19.72 8.32 -18.44
CA LYS A 66 21.02 8.08 -19.10
C LYS A 66 20.85 7.51 -20.51
N VAL A 67 19.95 6.53 -20.66
CA VAL A 67 19.59 5.94 -21.96
C VAL A 67 18.92 6.96 -22.87
N SER A 68 18.04 7.81 -22.33
CA SER A 68 17.42 8.89 -23.09
C SER A 68 18.44 9.91 -23.62
N ILE A 69 19.45 10.31 -22.83
CA ILE A 69 20.54 11.17 -23.32
C ILE A 69 21.27 10.50 -24.47
N ARG A 70 21.60 9.20 -24.33
CA ARG A 70 22.32 8.46 -25.37
C ARG A 70 21.56 8.53 -26.70
N GLU A 71 20.28 8.21 -26.68
CA GLU A 71 19.43 8.23 -27.88
C GLU A 71 19.28 9.63 -28.48
N GLN A 72 19.13 10.65 -27.63
CA GLN A 72 19.10 12.03 -28.11
C GLN A 72 20.40 12.41 -28.82
N VAL A 73 21.56 12.12 -28.24
CA VAL A 73 22.87 12.42 -28.85
C VAL A 73 23.05 11.66 -30.16
N TRP A 74 22.69 10.38 -30.19
CA TRP A 74 22.75 9.56 -31.40
C TRP A 74 21.80 10.04 -32.50
N ASN A 75 20.60 10.54 -32.17
CA ASN A 75 19.68 11.09 -33.16
C ASN A 75 20.09 12.49 -33.67
N LEU A 76 20.87 13.24 -32.90
CA LEU A 76 21.22 14.64 -33.19
C LEU A 76 22.51 14.81 -33.99
N VAL A 77 23.48 13.93 -33.78
CA VAL A 77 24.62 13.81 -34.67
C VAL A 77 24.08 13.07 -35.88
N GLU A 78 23.84 13.73 -37.02
CA GLU A 78 23.37 13.09 -38.25
C GLU A 78 24.27 11.89 -38.58
N MET A 79 23.87 10.71 -38.10
CA MET A 79 24.65 9.50 -38.23
C MET A 79 24.52 9.06 -39.69
N GLY A 80 25.65 8.89 -40.36
CA GLY A 80 25.66 8.12 -41.59
C GLY A 80 25.05 6.73 -41.32
N PRO A 81 24.37 6.10 -42.29
CA PRO A 81 23.71 4.80 -42.11
C PRO A 81 24.61 3.72 -41.49
N GLU A 82 25.92 3.80 -41.74
CA GLU A 82 26.93 2.90 -41.20
C GLU A 82 27.12 3.05 -39.68
N MET A 83 27.12 4.28 -39.15
CA MET A 83 27.27 4.52 -37.71
C MET A 83 26.03 4.11 -36.93
N GLU A 84 24.84 4.36 -37.48
CA GLU A 84 23.58 3.93 -36.89
C GLU A 84 23.48 2.39 -36.85
N SER A 85 23.85 1.74 -37.96
CA SER A 85 23.93 0.27 -38.05
C SER A 85 24.93 -0.30 -37.04
N PHE A 86 26.10 0.33 -36.88
CA PHE A 86 27.11 -0.08 -35.90
C PHE A 86 26.58 0.01 -34.46
N ALA A 87 25.99 1.15 -34.07
CA ALA A 87 25.46 1.34 -32.72
C ALA A 87 24.33 0.35 -32.39
N LYS A 88 23.42 0.11 -33.33
CA LYS A 88 22.35 -0.90 -33.18
C LYS A 88 22.91 -2.32 -33.06
N THR A 89 23.82 -2.70 -33.95
CA THR A 89 24.45 -4.02 -33.95
C THR A 89 25.22 -4.27 -32.64
N GLN A 90 25.93 -3.25 -32.14
CA GLN A 90 26.65 -3.34 -30.87
C GLN A 90 25.70 -3.60 -29.69
N LEU A 91 24.61 -2.85 -29.58
CA LEU A 91 23.60 -3.04 -28.54
C LEU A 91 22.91 -4.42 -28.64
N GLU A 92 22.55 -4.85 -29.85
CA GLU A 92 21.98 -6.17 -30.07
C GLU A 92 22.93 -7.29 -29.65
N ASN A 93 24.23 -7.14 -29.94
CA ASN A 93 25.24 -8.10 -29.50
C ASN A 93 25.39 -8.11 -27.97
N GLN A 94 25.41 -6.95 -27.31
CA GLN A 94 25.44 -6.85 -25.85
C GLN A 94 24.20 -7.47 -25.19
N ARG A 95 23.03 -7.41 -25.86
CA ARG A 95 21.80 -8.06 -25.37
C ARG A 95 21.80 -9.58 -25.55
N ARG A 96 22.37 -10.08 -26.66
CA ARG A 96 22.39 -11.52 -26.97
C ARG A 96 23.43 -12.28 -26.16
N LEU A 97 24.55 -11.65 -25.84
CA LEU A 97 25.64 -12.28 -25.12
C LEU A 97 25.42 -12.21 -23.60
N PRO A 98 25.75 -13.28 -22.85
CA PRO A 98 25.79 -13.20 -21.39
C PRO A 98 26.76 -12.08 -20.93
N PRO A 99 26.39 -11.29 -19.91
CA PRO A 99 27.27 -10.25 -19.39
C PRO A 99 28.59 -10.84 -18.88
N ASP A 100 29.72 -10.39 -19.44
CA ASP A 100 31.06 -10.79 -19.03
C ASP A 100 31.68 -9.75 -18.09
N ILE A 101 31.89 -10.15 -16.83
CA ILE A 101 32.49 -9.29 -15.80
C ILE A 101 33.99 -9.06 -16.05
N THR A 102 34.68 -9.98 -16.73
CA THR A 102 36.10 -9.85 -17.06
C THR A 102 36.29 -8.78 -18.13
N GLY A 103 35.52 -8.87 -19.22
CA GLY A 103 35.46 -7.85 -20.25
C GLY A 103 35.09 -6.46 -19.71
N LEU A 104 34.19 -6.35 -18.72
CA LEU A 104 33.94 -5.08 -18.04
C LEU A 104 35.22 -4.54 -17.37
N GLY A 105 35.98 -5.40 -16.69
CA GLY A 105 37.24 -5.02 -16.06
C GLY A 105 38.25 -4.45 -17.06
N GLU A 106 38.44 -5.14 -18.19
CA GLU A 106 39.32 -4.70 -19.28
C GLU A 106 38.87 -3.36 -19.87
N LEU A 107 37.56 -3.19 -20.10
CA LEU A 107 37.00 -1.93 -20.59
C LEU A 107 37.20 -0.77 -19.62
N LEU A 108 37.08 -1.01 -18.31
CA LEU A 108 37.29 0.01 -17.28
C LEU A 108 38.77 0.39 -17.10
N ASP A 109 39.69 -0.53 -17.40
CA ASP A 109 41.13 -0.26 -17.38
C ASP A 109 41.61 0.39 -18.69
N PHE A 110 40.82 0.31 -19.76
CA PHE A 110 41.09 0.95 -21.04
C PHE A 110 40.63 2.41 -21.10
N ASP A 111 41.57 3.35 -21.10
CA ASP A 111 41.28 4.79 -21.11
C ASP A 111 41.30 5.45 -22.51
N GLY A 112 41.65 4.70 -23.55
CA GLY A 112 41.94 5.25 -24.88
C GLY A 112 40.79 6.07 -25.49
N MET A 113 39.57 5.53 -25.49
CA MET A 113 38.39 6.23 -26.05
C MET A 113 38.06 7.53 -25.31
N ARG A 114 38.26 7.57 -23.99
CA ARG A 114 38.03 8.79 -23.20
C ARG A 114 39.11 9.83 -23.50
N GLN A 115 40.37 9.42 -23.69
CA GLN A 115 41.47 10.30 -24.05
C GLN A 115 41.26 10.91 -25.45
N ASP A 116 40.83 10.11 -26.42
CA ASP A 116 40.50 10.59 -27.76
C ASP A 116 39.35 11.59 -27.76
N ALA A 117 38.26 11.31 -27.02
CA ALA A 117 37.15 12.24 -26.86
C ALA A 117 37.58 13.55 -26.18
N ASN A 118 38.47 13.49 -25.19
CA ASN A 118 39.06 14.67 -24.55
C ASN A 118 39.92 15.49 -25.51
N ARG A 119 40.66 14.83 -26.41
CA ARG A 119 41.45 15.50 -27.45
C ARG A 119 40.54 16.26 -28.41
N ILE A 120 39.52 15.58 -28.95
CA ILE A 120 38.52 16.16 -29.87
C ILE A 120 37.78 17.34 -29.22
N PHE A 121 37.45 17.23 -27.93
CA PHE A 121 36.86 18.33 -27.16
C PHE A 121 37.76 19.57 -27.13
N ARG A 122 39.09 19.40 -26.95
CA ARG A 122 40.05 20.51 -26.94
C ARG A 122 40.25 21.13 -28.32
N GLU A 123 40.08 20.34 -29.38
CA GLU A 123 40.10 20.79 -30.77
C GLU A 123 38.84 21.61 -31.13
N GLY A 124 37.81 21.61 -30.27
CA GLY A 124 36.61 22.42 -30.41
C GLY A 124 35.44 21.70 -31.11
N ASP A 125 35.63 20.43 -31.50
CA ASP A 125 34.55 19.61 -32.07
C ASP A 125 33.73 18.93 -30.97
N TYR A 126 32.84 19.73 -30.38
CA TYR A 126 32.05 19.30 -29.23
C TYR A 126 30.98 18.26 -29.57
N MET A 127 30.48 18.23 -30.81
CA MET A 127 29.47 17.25 -31.26
C MET A 127 30.07 15.86 -31.39
N THR A 128 31.23 15.74 -32.05
CA THR A 128 31.94 14.46 -32.15
C THR A 128 32.44 14.01 -30.77
N ALA A 129 32.90 14.94 -29.92
CA ALA A 129 33.32 14.61 -28.56
C ALA A 129 32.17 14.04 -27.71
N VAL A 130 30.98 14.64 -27.72
CA VAL A 130 29.83 14.12 -26.96
C VAL A 130 29.38 12.76 -27.48
N TRP A 131 29.40 12.55 -28.79
CA TRP A 131 29.11 11.24 -29.39
C TRP A 131 30.07 10.17 -28.89
N ASN A 132 31.39 10.44 -28.91
CA ASN A 132 32.39 9.49 -28.41
C ASN A 132 32.22 9.18 -26.92
N TYR A 133 31.87 10.17 -26.09
CA TYR A 133 31.60 9.92 -24.68
C TYR A 133 30.37 9.02 -24.48
N VAL A 134 29.30 9.25 -25.24
CA VAL A 134 28.05 8.46 -25.16
C VAL A 134 28.27 7.03 -25.66
N SER A 135 29.00 6.86 -26.76
CA SER A 135 29.36 5.56 -27.31
C SER A 135 30.26 4.78 -26.34
N ASN A 136 31.22 5.45 -25.70
CA ASN A 136 32.06 4.83 -24.66
C ASN A 136 31.21 4.38 -23.45
N TRP A 137 30.33 5.24 -22.93
CA TRP A 137 29.44 4.84 -21.82
C TRP A 137 28.55 3.64 -22.20
N SER A 138 28.06 3.59 -23.43
CA SER A 138 27.20 2.49 -23.92
C SER A 138 27.92 1.13 -23.92
N MET A 139 29.26 1.10 -23.95
CA MET A 139 30.02 -0.14 -23.83
C MET A 139 29.89 -0.79 -22.44
N PHE A 140 29.53 -0.02 -21.41
CA PHE A 140 29.36 -0.55 -20.07
C PHE A 140 28.02 -1.30 -19.88
N LEU A 141 27.06 -1.16 -20.79
CA LEU A 141 25.76 -1.82 -20.66
C LEU A 141 25.89 -3.36 -20.72
N PRO A 142 25.11 -4.11 -19.91
CA PRO A 142 24.05 -3.64 -19.02
C PRO A 142 24.52 -3.33 -17.58
N TRP A 143 25.82 -3.19 -17.33
CA TRP A 143 26.34 -2.97 -15.99
C TRP A 143 25.97 -1.57 -15.46
N HIS A 144 25.70 -1.50 -14.15
CA HIS A 144 25.57 -0.26 -13.39
C HIS A 144 26.10 -0.47 -11.97
N VAL A 145 26.47 0.61 -11.28
CA VAL A 145 27.09 0.54 -9.95
C VAL A 145 26.26 -0.24 -8.93
N ASP A 146 24.93 -0.17 -9.05
CA ASP A 146 24.01 -0.89 -8.15
C ASP A 146 23.72 -2.35 -8.56
N ALA A 147 24.24 -2.83 -9.69
CA ALA A 147 24.18 -4.25 -10.07
C ALA A 147 25.25 -5.08 -9.33
N LEU A 148 26.24 -4.40 -8.75
CA LEU A 148 27.40 -5.02 -8.09
C LEU A 148 27.31 -4.89 -6.55
N PRO A 149 27.75 -5.91 -5.79
CA PRO A 149 27.87 -5.80 -4.33
C PRO A 149 28.80 -4.66 -3.93
N ARG A 150 28.60 -4.08 -2.73
CA ARG A 150 29.43 -2.97 -2.22
C ARG A 150 30.92 -3.31 -2.17
N THR A 151 31.23 -4.59 -1.95
CA THR A 151 32.59 -5.13 -1.85
C THR A 151 33.20 -5.45 -3.21
N HIS A 152 32.47 -5.33 -4.32
CA HIS A 152 32.99 -5.69 -5.63
C HIS A 152 34.05 -4.67 -6.09
N PRO A 153 35.25 -5.10 -6.51
CA PRO A 153 36.36 -4.19 -6.85
C PRO A 153 36.06 -3.32 -8.08
N LEU A 154 35.23 -3.80 -9.02
CA LEU A 154 34.85 -3.01 -10.20
C LEU A 154 33.76 -1.96 -9.92
N ARG A 155 33.02 -2.05 -8.80
CA ARG A 155 31.95 -1.09 -8.48
C ARG A 155 32.45 0.36 -8.40
N PRO A 156 33.55 0.68 -7.65
CA PRO A 156 34.09 2.04 -7.64
C PRO A 156 34.69 2.47 -8.98
N LYS A 157 35.32 1.56 -9.73
CA LYS A 157 35.88 1.88 -11.07
C LYS A 157 34.78 2.26 -12.06
N LEU A 158 33.71 1.47 -12.10
CA LEU A 158 32.53 1.74 -12.93
C LEU A 158 31.89 3.09 -12.58
N GLY A 159 31.73 3.36 -11.28
CA GLY A 159 31.17 4.62 -10.81
C GLY A 159 32.03 5.84 -11.16
N GLU A 160 33.36 5.74 -11.06
CA GLU A 160 34.28 6.81 -11.46
C GLU A 160 34.21 7.07 -12.97
N ALA A 161 34.27 6.00 -13.78
CA ALA A 161 34.21 6.09 -15.23
C ALA A 161 32.90 6.75 -15.68
N GLU A 162 31.77 6.30 -15.14
CA GLU A 162 30.45 6.83 -15.47
C GLU A 162 30.30 8.30 -15.04
N ALA A 163 30.64 8.65 -13.79
CA ALA A 163 30.58 10.03 -13.33
C ALA A 163 31.46 10.96 -14.16
N SER A 164 32.66 10.51 -14.55
CA SER A 164 33.56 11.27 -15.41
C SER A 164 32.98 11.49 -16.81
N LEU A 165 32.39 10.47 -17.43
CA LEU A 165 31.81 10.55 -18.77
C LEU A 165 30.63 11.52 -18.80
N PHE A 166 29.69 11.41 -17.86
CA PHE A 166 28.55 12.34 -17.76
C PHE A 166 29.00 13.79 -17.47
N ASN A 167 30.00 13.99 -16.63
CA ASN A 167 30.58 15.33 -16.43
C ASN A 167 31.15 15.92 -17.73
N ASN A 168 31.81 15.11 -18.54
CA ASN A 168 32.39 15.56 -19.81
C ASN A 168 31.32 15.80 -20.88
N MET A 169 30.31 14.93 -20.97
CA MET A 169 29.12 15.16 -21.83
C MET A 169 28.45 16.49 -21.47
N SER A 170 28.25 16.77 -20.18
CA SER A 170 27.66 18.03 -19.70
C SER A 170 28.45 19.26 -20.18
N ALA A 171 29.78 19.19 -20.15
CA ALA A 171 30.64 20.25 -20.67
C ALA A 171 30.49 20.45 -22.19
N CYS A 172 30.42 19.35 -22.96
CA CYS A 172 30.21 19.41 -24.41
C CYS A 172 28.85 20.05 -24.75
N LEU A 173 27.78 19.55 -24.13
CA LEU A 173 26.41 20.03 -24.34
C LEU A 173 26.28 21.53 -24.01
N LEU A 174 26.97 22.01 -22.97
CA LEU A 174 27.02 23.44 -22.67
C LEU A 174 27.70 24.24 -23.77
N LYS A 175 28.83 23.76 -24.32
CA LYS A 175 29.52 24.43 -25.44
C LYS A 175 28.70 24.42 -26.72
N ILE A 176 27.99 23.34 -27.01
CA ILE A 176 27.06 23.24 -28.13
C ILE A 176 25.90 24.22 -27.94
N SER A 177 25.34 24.31 -26.73
CA SER A 177 24.29 25.27 -26.38
C SER A 177 24.74 26.72 -26.60
N GLU A 178 25.93 27.09 -26.11
CA GLU A 178 26.53 28.42 -26.27
C GLU A 178 26.71 28.76 -27.77
N ALA A 179 27.22 27.82 -28.56
CA ALA A 179 27.41 28.00 -30.00
C ALA A 179 26.06 28.17 -30.73
N ALA A 180 25.07 27.32 -30.43
CA ALA A 180 23.74 27.41 -31.05
C ALA A 180 23.06 28.76 -30.76
N LYS A 181 23.13 29.25 -29.51
CA LYS A 181 22.60 30.56 -29.12
C LYS A 181 23.34 31.71 -29.82
N LYS A 182 24.66 31.59 -30.02
CA LYS A 182 25.44 32.57 -30.78
C LYS A 182 24.97 32.69 -32.24
N TYR A 183 24.49 31.60 -32.83
CA TYR A 183 23.90 31.57 -34.18
C TYR A 183 22.38 31.73 -34.18
N GLU A 184 21.80 32.32 -33.11
CA GLU A 184 20.37 32.63 -32.97
C GLU A 184 19.44 31.40 -33.02
N ARG A 185 19.98 30.18 -32.88
CA ARG A 185 19.21 28.93 -32.79
C ARG A 185 18.79 28.67 -31.35
N ASN A 186 17.94 29.55 -30.83
CA ASN A 186 17.61 29.58 -29.39
C ASN A 186 16.95 28.28 -28.89
N ASP A 187 16.07 27.66 -29.67
CA ASP A 187 15.39 26.41 -29.28
C ASP A 187 16.37 25.25 -29.13
N PHE A 188 17.24 25.06 -30.12
CA PHE A 188 18.35 24.09 -30.05
C PHE A 188 19.28 24.41 -28.87
N GLY A 189 19.62 25.69 -28.70
CA GLY A 189 20.42 26.15 -27.57
C GLY A 189 19.80 25.80 -26.21
N ASN A 190 18.48 25.95 -26.05
CA ASN A 190 17.77 25.63 -24.82
C ASN A 190 17.70 24.12 -24.59
N PHE A 191 17.46 23.32 -25.64
CA PHE A 191 17.50 21.87 -25.58
C PHE A 191 18.86 21.35 -25.06
N TYR A 192 19.97 21.80 -25.64
CA TYR A 192 21.31 21.37 -25.19
C TYR A 192 21.66 21.88 -23.79
N MET A 193 21.11 23.03 -23.38
CA MET A 193 21.28 23.58 -22.04
C MET A 193 20.59 22.70 -20.97
N ASP A 194 19.37 22.26 -21.27
CA ASP A 194 18.61 21.31 -20.42
C ASP A 194 19.36 19.97 -20.29
N ALA A 195 19.79 19.41 -21.42
CA ALA A 195 20.60 18.18 -21.42
C ALA A 195 21.91 18.37 -20.62
N ALA A 196 22.60 19.50 -20.76
CA ALA A 196 23.82 19.80 -20.02
C ALA A 196 23.59 19.83 -18.49
N PHE A 197 22.48 20.44 -18.05
CA PHE A 197 22.09 20.48 -16.64
C PHE A 197 21.82 19.07 -16.10
N LYS A 198 20.94 18.31 -16.75
CA LYS A 198 20.57 16.96 -16.29
C LYS A 198 21.76 15.99 -16.31
N THR A 199 22.65 16.11 -17.30
CA THR A 199 23.89 15.32 -17.35
C THR A 199 24.86 15.68 -16.21
N SER A 200 24.96 16.97 -15.85
CA SER A 200 25.73 17.39 -14.66
C SER A 200 25.16 16.82 -13.36
N TRP A 201 23.84 16.72 -13.28
CA TRP A 201 23.14 16.13 -12.14
C TRP A 201 23.47 14.65 -11.99
N VAL A 202 23.41 13.87 -13.07
CA VAL A 202 23.80 12.45 -13.06
C VAL A 202 25.21 12.26 -12.50
N ALA A 203 26.17 13.10 -12.91
CA ALA A 203 27.53 13.03 -12.38
C ALA A 203 27.61 13.41 -10.88
N LEU A 204 26.75 14.30 -10.38
CA LEU A 204 26.69 14.70 -8.97
C LEU A 204 26.00 13.67 -8.07
N ASP A 205 24.99 12.97 -8.58
CA ASP A 205 24.39 11.83 -7.90
C ASP A 205 25.44 10.76 -7.58
N MET A 206 26.35 10.54 -8.55
CA MET A 206 27.46 9.61 -8.42
C MET A 206 28.68 10.15 -7.67
N ARG A 207 28.57 11.26 -6.93
CA ARG A 207 29.73 11.95 -6.31
C ARG A 207 30.59 11.06 -5.41
N GLU A 208 30.02 10.07 -4.73
CA GLU A 208 30.80 9.14 -3.88
C GLU A 208 31.78 8.27 -4.68
N PHE A 209 31.56 8.13 -5.99
CA PHE A 209 32.47 7.44 -6.91
C PHE A 209 33.30 8.40 -7.75
N ALA A 210 33.13 9.71 -7.59
CA ALA A 210 33.73 10.71 -8.47
C ALA A 210 34.97 11.35 -7.85
N LYS A 211 35.88 11.81 -8.71
CA LYS A 211 36.95 12.74 -8.32
C LYS A 211 36.39 14.11 -7.98
N VAL A 212 37.09 14.85 -7.11
CA VAL A 212 36.73 16.22 -6.73
C VAL A 212 36.54 17.13 -7.94
N ARG A 213 37.35 16.95 -9.00
CA ARG A 213 37.20 17.68 -10.27
C ARG A 213 35.79 17.57 -10.85
N THR A 214 35.24 16.36 -10.87
CA THR A 214 33.92 16.05 -11.44
C THR A 214 32.82 16.70 -10.62
N VAL A 215 32.86 16.53 -9.30
CA VAL A 215 31.86 17.12 -8.39
C VAL A 215 31.89 18.65 -8.46
N TYR A 216 33.09 19.24 -8.42
CA TYR A 216 33.28 20.69 -8.54
C TYR A 216 32.79 21.23 -9.90
N GLY A 217 33.18 20.56 -11.00
CA GLY A 217 32.83 20.96 -12.36
C GLY A 217 31.32 20.90 -12.59
N SER A 218 30.68 19.82 -12.15
CA SER A 218 29.23 19.69 -12.24
C SER A 218 28.51 20.71 -11.36
N ALA A 219 28.90 20.91 -10.09
CA ALA A 219 28.27 21.92 -9.24
C ALA A 219 28.36 23.34 -9.82
N LYS A 220 29.52 23.76 -10.34
CA LYS A 220 29.66 25.06 -11.00
C LYS A 220 28.78 25.18 -12.25
N ARG A 221 28.73 24.14 -13.09
CA ARG A 221 27.86 24.14 -14.28
C ARG A 221 26.39 24.18 -13.89
N SER A 222 25.93 23.32 -12.98
CA SER A 222 24.53 23.31 -12.53
C SER A 222 24.12 24.66 -11.96
N LEU A 223 24.96 25.29 -11.13
CA LEU A 223 24.73 26.65 -10.61
C LEU A 223 24.56 27.69 -11.72
N SER A 224 25.41 27.64 -12.74
CA SER A 224 25.36 28.59 -13.86
C SER A 224 24.13 28.39 -14.78
N LEU A 225 23.52 27.20 -14.74
CA LEU A 225 22.46 26.80 -15.67
C LEU A 225 21.07 26.88 -15.07
N ILE A 226 20.89 26.50 -13.80
CA ILE A 226 19.58 26.21 -13.21
C ILE A 226 18.57 27.36 -13.36
N ARG A 227 18.96 28.61 -13.05
CA ARG A 227 18.08 29.78 -13.20
C ARG A 227 17.76 30.10 -14.66
N ARG A 228 18.75 29.92 -15.55
CA ARG A 228 18.57 30.15 -17.00
C ARG A 228 17.63 29.11 -17.59
N LEU A 229 17.74 27.85 -17.15
CA LEU A 229 16.90 26.74 -17.58
C LEU A 229 15.45 26.97 -17.18
N PHE A 230 15.16 27.19 -15.90
CA PHE A 230 13.77 27.36 -15.45
C PHE A 230 13.13 28.69 -15.86
N ALA A 231 13.93 29.68 -16.30
CA ALA A 231 13.39 30.88 -16.94
C ALA A 231 12.86 30.62 -18.37
N VAL A 232 13.46 29.68 -19.11
CA VAL A 232 13.05 29.35 -20.49
C VAL A 232 12.16 28.12 -20.59
N THR A 233 12.24 27.22 -19.60
CA THR A 233 11.44 26.00 -19.53
C THR A 233 10.86 25.86 -18.12
N PRO A 234 9.81 26.63 -17.79
CA PRO A 234 9.15 26.54 -16.48
C PRO A 234 8.55 25.15 -16.28
N SER A 235 8.70 24.61 -15.08
CA SER A 235 8.04 23.36 -14.68
C SER A 235 6.97 23.67 -13.63
N PRO A 236 5.74 23.15 -13.76
CA PRO A 236 4.68 23.36 -12.77
C PRO A 236 5.02 22.75 -11.40
N ASN A 237 5.96 21.80 -11.37
CA ASN A 237 6.37 21.08 -10.17
C ASN A 237 7.58 21.72 -9.46
N VAL A 238 8.14 22.80 -10.01
CA VAL A 238 9.35 23.47 -9.50
C VAL A 238 9.01 24.88 -9.05
N THR A 239 9.19 25.15 -7.76
CA THR A 239 8.99 26.49 -7.19
C THR A 239 10.28 27.31 -7.20
N ALA A 240 10.15 28.64 -7.05
CA ALA A 240 11.30 29.52 -6.88
C ALA A 240 12.15 29.14 -5.65
N ALA A 241 11.50 28.68 -4.56
CA ALA A 241 12.19 28.22 -3.36
C ALA A 241 13.07 27.00 -3.64
N ASN A 242 12.60 26.04 -4.44
CA ASN A 242 13.41 24.88 -4.84
C ASN A 242 14.64 25.34 -5.65
N ILE A 243 14.46 26.30 -6.58
CA ILE A 243 15.55 26.85 -7.38
C ILE A 243 16.61 27.51 -6.49
N ASP A 244 16.19 28.31 -5.53
CA ASP A 244 17.12 29.00 -4.63
C ASP A 244 17.84 28.03 -3.69
N ALA A 245 17.15 27.01 -3.17
CA ALA A 245 17.76 25.96 -2.34
C ALA A 245 18.84 25.18 -3.10
N MET A 246 18.55 24.77 -4.34
CA MET A 246 19.51 24.06 -5.18
C MET A 246 20.66 24.96 -5.63
N CYS A 247 20.40 26.24 -5.93
CA CYS A 247 21.46 27.23 -6.18
C CYS A 247 22.40 27.36 -4.97
N ALA A 248 21.84 27.48 -3.76
CA ALA A 248 22.61 27.60 -2.54
C ALA A 248 23.49 26.36 -2.33
N TYR A 249 22.95 25.16 -2.51
CA TYR A 249 23.71 23.92 -2.44
C TYR A 249 24.88 23.90 -3.42
N TYR A 250 24.64 24.16 -4.70
CA TYR A 250 25.71 24.15 -5.70
C TYR A 250 26.78 25.22 -5.44
N ALA A 251 26.38 26.41 -4.99
CA ALA A 251 27.31 27.48 -4.64
C ALA A 251 28.21 27.09 -3.46
N VAL A 252 27.64 26.53 -2.39
CA VAL A 252 28.40 26.09 -1.23
C VAL A 252 29.31 24.92 -1.59
N GLN A 253 28.79 23.89 -2.28
CA GLN A 253 29.57 22.72 -2.68
C GLN A 253 30.74 23.11 -3.60
N ALA A 254 30.52 24.00 -4.57
CA ALA A 254 31.58 24.48 -5.44
C ALA A 254 32.64 25.28 -4.68
N LYS A 255 32.23 26.16 -3.77
CA LYS A 255 33.14 26.98 -2.94
C LYS A 255 34.02 26.11 -2.04
N VAL A 256 33.43 25.13 -1.38
CA VAL A 256 34.13 24.20 -0.47
C VAL A 256 35.17 23.37 -1.22
N LEU A 257 34.89 22.98 -2.45
CA LEU A 257 35.79 22.17 -3.26
C LEU A 257 36.81 22.99 -4.05
N GLU A 258 36.73 24.33 -4.06
CA GLU A 258 37.51 25.19 -4.95
C GLU A 258 39.02 24.96 -4.81
N ASN A 259 39.52 24.96 -3.58
CA ASN A 259 40.94 24.81 -3.24
C ASN A 259 41.34 23.39 -2.84
N VAL A 260 40.47 22.40 -3.09
CA VAL A 260 40.75 20.99 -2.82
C VAL A 260 41.48 20.39 -4.01
N ASN A 261 42.43 19.48 -3.76
CA ASN A 261 43.07 18.70 -4.82
C ASN A 261 41.99 18.05 -5.71
N LYS A 262 42.07 18.26 -7.03
CA LYS A 262 41.03 17.84 -7.96
C LYS A 262 41.09 16.35 -8.31
N ASP A 263 42.21 15.69 -8.02
CA ASP A 263 42.45 14.31 -8.45
C ASP A 263 42.19 13.26 -7.36
N ILE A 264 41.89 13.70 -6.13
CA ILE A 264 41.42 12.80 -5.07
C ILE A 264 39.93 12.49 -5.23
N MET A 265 39.49 11.35 -4.68
CA MET A 265 38.09 10.96 -4.68
C MET A 265 37.30 11.80 -3.68
N PHE A 266 36.07 12.16 -4.03
CA PHE A 266 35.20 12.95 -3.17
C PHE A 266 34.82 12.19 -1.88
N LYS A 267 34.60 10.88 -1.96
CA LYS A 267 34.34 10.04 -0.78
C LYS A 267 35.49 10.04 0.25
N ASP A 268 36.70 10.39 -0.16
CA ASP A 268 37.87 10.40 0.73
C ASP A 268 38.07 11.77 1.41
N LEU A 269 37.20 12.74 1.10
CA LEU A 269 37.19 14.03 1.79
C LEU A 269 36.68 13.91 3.21
N SER A 270 37.12 14.86 4.04
CA SER A 270 36.59 15.05 5.38
C SER A 270 35.11 15.46 5.35
N PRO A 271 34.30 15.07 6.35
CA PRO A 271 32.85 15.29 6.36
C PRO A 271 32.43 16.76 6.14
N GLU A 272 33.17 17.72 6.67
CA GLU A 272 32.91 19.16 6.52
C GLU A 272 33.02 19.65 5.07
N LYS A 273 33.65 18.86 4.18
CA LYS A 273 33.74 19.15 2.75
C LYS A 273 32.62 18.50 1.91
N LYS A 274 31.81 17.64 2.54
CA LYS A 274 30.70 16.90 1.92
C LYS A 274 29.39 17.54 2.33
N ILE A 275 28.91 18.48 1.51
CA ILE A 275 27.64 19.14 1.79
C ILE A 275 26.52 18.11 1.58
N PRO A 276 25.62 17.93 2.56
CA PRO A 276 24.46 17.06 2.37
C PRO A 276 23.59 17.61 1.24
N TRP A 277 22.90 16.72 0.52
CA TRP A 277 21.86 17.14 -0.41
C TRP A 277 20.84 18.04 0.31
N PRO A 278 20.18 18.98 -0.40
CA PRO A 278 19.03 19.70 0.10
C PRO A 278 17.91 18.77 0.57
N SER A 279 16.83 19.37 1.09
CA SER A 279 15.66 18.60 1.47
C SER A 279 15.21 17.69 0.32
N PHE A 280 14.61 16.55 0.67
CA PHE A 280 14.13 15.62 -0.35
C PHE A 280 13.22 16.32 -1.36
N ASP A 281 12.33 17.21 -0.92
CA ASP A 281 11.44 17.97 -1.80
C ASP A 281 12.20 18.87 -2.79
N ASP A 282 13.25 19.56 -2.35
CA ASP A 282 14.05 20.44 -3.21
C ASP A 282 14.86 19.64 -4.24
N TYR A 283 15.47 18.55 -3.78
CA TYR A 283 16.23 17.64 -4.62
C TYR A 283 15.32 16.93 -5.64
N TRP A 284 14.16 16.47 -5.18
CA TRP A 284 13.16 15.73 -5.95
C TRP A 284 12.56 16.55 -7.09
N ALA A 285 12.15 17.79 -6.81
CA ALA A 285 11.49 18.67 -7.77
C ALA A 285 12.32 18.87 -9.05
N MET A 286 13.62 18.66 -8.97
CA MET A 286 14.55 18.86 -10.07
C MET A 286 15.21 17.59 -10.58
N GLY A 287 14.83 16.42 -10.06
CA GLY A 287 15.42 15.13 -10.39
C GLY A 287 14.74 14.38 -11.55
N PRO A 288 15.15 13.12 -11.81
CA PRO A 288 14.75 12.34 -12.99
C PRO A 288 13.24 12.21 -13.18
N PHE A 289 12.44 12.11 -12.13
CA PHE A 289 10.99 11.94 -12.26
C PHE A 289 10.22 13.18 -12.69
N CYS A 290 10.89 14.33 -12.67
CA CYS A 290 10.40 15.55 -13.30
C CYS A 290 10.91 15.68 -14.76
N TRP A 291 11.81 14.80 -15.19
CA TRP A 291 12.37 14.77 -16.54
C TRP A 291 11.64 13.68 -17.34
N GLY A 292 10.60 14.02 -18.11
CA GLY A 292 9.94 13.04 -18.97
C GLY A 292 10.94 12.30 -19.88
N THR A 293 10.79 10.99 -20.04
CA THR A 293 11.66 10.15 -20.90
C THR A 293 10.82 9.26 -21.83
N THR A 294 11.34 8.96 -23.02
CA THR A 294 10.77 8.00 -23.98
C THR A 294 10.64 6.58 -23.43
N HIS A 295 11.41 6.23 -22.39
CA HIS A 295 11.39 4.91 -21.72
C HIS A 295 10.40 4.81 -20.55
N GLY A 296 9.46 5.76 -20.43
CA GLY A 296 8.33 5.62 -19.50
C GLY A 296 8.58 6.07 -18.06
N LEU A 297 9.22 7.23 -17.86
CA LEU A 297 9.02 8.00 -16.63
C LEU A 297 7.61 8.59 -16.68
N VAL A 298 6.63 7.80 -16.22
CA VAL A 298 5.28 8.30 -15.95
C VAL A 298 5.40 9.41 -14.92
N HIS A 299 4.57 10.47 -15.02
CA HIS A 299 4.43 11.42 -13.92
C HIS A 299 4.14 10.64 -12.64
N VAL A 300 5.09 10.63 -11.73
CA VAL A 300 4.86 10.14 -10.37
C VAL A 300 3.98 11.18 -9.74
N ASN A 301 2.69 10.88 -9.58
CA ASN A 301 1.86 11.64 -8.68
C ASN A 301 2.57 11.58 -7.33
N LYS A 302 2.96 12.73 -6.78
CA LYS A 302 3.12 12.81 -5.33
C LYS A 302 1.75 12.42 -4.81
N ASP A 303 1.63 11.22 -4.27
CA ASP A 303 0.39 10.87 -3.59
C ASP A 303 0.11 11.98 -2.58
N PRO A 304 -1.15 12.47 -2.49
CA PRO A 304 -1.47 13.54 -1.58
C PRO A 304 -1.02 13.13 -0.18
N VAL A 305 -0.04 13.89 0.35
CA VAL A 305 0.64 13.77 1.66
C VAL A 305 0.18 12.55 2.44
N LEU A 306 0.80 11.45 2.09
CA LEU A 306 0.49 10.15 2.63
C LEU A 306 1.22 10.09 3.98
N GLU A 307 0.53 10.48 5.06
CA GLU A 307 0.96 10.48 6.48
C GLU A 307 2.15 9.56 6.73
N ALA A 308 3.19 10.09 7.38
CA ALA A 308 4.48 9.46 7.53
C ALA A 308 4.31 7.98 7.91
N LYS A 309 5.07 7.06 7.31
CA LYS A 309 4.93 5.60 7.54
C LYS A 309 4.87 5.18 9.03
N ARG A 310 5.42 6.00 9.94
CA ARG A 310 5.27 5.86 11.41
C ARG A 310 3.86 6.14 11.95
N GLU A 311 3.13 7.09 11.37
CA GLU A 311 1.72 7.37 11.67
C GLU A 311 0.82 6.29 11.06
N ARG A 312 1.14 5.80 9.85
CA ARG A 312 0.42 4.67 9.25
C ARG A 312 0.54 3.37 10.05
N ASN A 313 1.69 3.10 10.68
CA ASN A 313 1.85 1.91 11.52
C ASN A 313 1.35 2.08 12.96
N GLN A 314 0.66 3.18 13.26
CA GLN A 314 -0.08 3.33 14.51
C GLN A 314 -1.58 3.10 14.28
N PRO A 315 -2.28 2.57 15.31
CA PRO A 315 -3.73 2.56 15.30
C PRO A 315 -4.25 4.00 15.17
N ARG A 316 -5.17 4.22 14.23
CA ARG A 316 -5.84 5.52 14.04
C ARG A 316 -7.34 5.34 13.93
N THR A 317 -8.07 6.41 14.25
CA THR A 317 -9.52 6.45 14.06
C THR A 317 -9.84 6.22 12.58
N LEU A 318 -10.83 5.35 12.33
CA LEU A 318 -11.34 5.11 10.99
C LEU A 318 -12.06 6.36 10.47
N THR A 319 -11.87 6.67 9.19
CA THR A 319 -12.65 7.68 8.49
C THR A 319 -14.11 7.23 8.40
N GLU A 320 -15.01 8.17 8.12
CA GLU A 320 -16.43 7.85 7.96
C GLU A 320 -16.68 6.85 6.82
N GLU A 321 -15.92 6.98 5.73
CA GLU A 321 -15.96 6.05 4.60
C GLU A 321 -15.48 4.64 5.00
N GLU A 322 -14.35 4.56 5.71
CA GLU A 322 -13.80 3.30 6.25
C GLU A 322 -14.76 2.59 7.21
N LEU A 323 -15.44 3.35 8.07
CA LEU A 323 -16.46 2.83 8.98
C LEU A 323 -17.64 2.20 8.23
N TRP A 324 -18.09 2.84 7.15
CA TRP A 324 -19.19 2.33 6.35
C TRP A 324 -18.80 1.14 5.49
N ALA A 325 -17.58 1.12 4.96
CA ALA A 325 -17.15 0.15 3.95
C ALA A 325 -17.25 -1.31 4.40
N ILE A 326 -17.02 -1.58 5.69
CA ILE A 326 -17.14 -2.94 6.23
C ILE A 326 -18.57 -3.51 6.10
N TRP A 327 -19.57 -2.62 6.02
CA TRP A 327 -20.98 -2.96 5.88
C TRP A 327 -21.45 -2.97 4.43
N THR A 328 -20.73 -2.32 3.51
CA THR A 328 -21.26 -1.98 2.18
C THR A 328 -20.55 -2.71 1.05
N GLU A 329 -19.25 -2.93 1.19
CA GLU A 329 -18.42 -3.56 0.18
C GLU A 329 -18.53 -5.08 0.20
N ASP A 330 -18.63 -5.69 -0.98
CA ASP A 330 -18.57 -7.14 -1.11
C ASP A 330 -17.24 -7.67 -0.58
N VAL A 331 -17.30 -8.79 0.16
CA VAL A 331 -16.10 -9.42 0.72
C VAL A 331 -15.36 -10.11 -0.43
N PRO A 332 -14.17 -9.64 -0.84
CA PRO A 332 -13.42 -10.29 -1.91
C PRO A 332 -13.02 -11.69 -1.47
N VAL A 333 -13.23 -12.68 -2.34
CA VAL A 333 -12.82 -14.07 -2.10
C VAL A 333 -11.30 -14.13 -2.08
N PRO A 334 -10.66 -14.61 -1.00
CA PRO A 334 -9.22 -14.84 -0.97
C PRO A 334 -8.79 -15.71 -2.14
N THR A 335 -7.80 -15.26 -2.92
CA THR A 335 -7.16 -16.09 -3.95
C THR A 335 -6.20 -17.14 -3.36
N GLU A 336 -5.89 -17.06 -2.06
CA GLU A 336 -4.96 -17.94 -1.34
C GLU A 336 -5.54 -18.40 0.01
N PRO A 337 -5.13 -19.58 0.54
CA PRO A 337 -5.63 -20.12 1.81
C PRO A 337 -5.32 -19.22 3.00
N LEU A 338 -6.27 -19.12 3.95
CA LEU A 338 -6.19 -18.23 5.11
C LEU A 338 -4.97 -18.50 6.02
N GLU A 339 -4.52 -19.75 6.04
CA GLU A 339 -3.40 -20.28 6.85
C GLU A 339 -2.02 -19.69 6.50
N TYR A 340 -1.88 -19.05 5.33
CA TYR A 340 -0.63 -18.41 4.88
C TYR A 340 -0.55 -16.89 5.16
N ARG A 341 -1.54 -16.32 5.84
CA ARG A 341 -1.62 -14.87 6.07
C ARG A 341 -0.80 -14.46 7.29
N GLN A 342 0.41 -13.97 7.04
CA GLN A 342 1.17 -13.17 7.99
C GLN A 342 0.35 -11.94 8.45
N PRO A 343 0.66 -11.31 9.60
CA PRO A 343 0.15 -9.96 9.88
C PRO A 343 0.37 -9.08 8.64
N ALA A 344 -0.55 -8.16 8.35
CA ALA A 344 -0.20 -7.12 7.40
C ALA A 344 0.98 -6.37 8.03
N ASP A 345 2.18 -6.45 7.45
CA ASP A 345 3.37 -5.78 8.00
C ASP A 345 3.14 -4.25 8.14
N ASP A 346 2.19 -3.72 7.37
CA ASP A 346 1.74 -2.34 7.39
C ASP A 346 0.19 -2.27 7.36
N TYR A 347 -0.41 -1.24 7.95
CA TYR A 347 -1.84 -0.97 7.77
C TYR A 347 -2.12 -0.53 6.33
N PRO A 348 -3.21 -1.02 5.69
CA PRO A 348 -3.61 -0.52 4.37
C PRO A 348 -4.06 0.94 4.45
N GLU A 349 -4.01 1.64 3.31
CA GLU A 349 -4.49 3.03 3.17
C GLU A 349 -5.98 3.15 3.48
N PHE A 350 -6.74 2.14 3.07
CA PHE A 350 -8.15 1.98 3.38
C PHE A 350 -8.35 0.87 4.41
N ARG A 351 -8.73 1.25 5.63
CA ARG A 351 -8.83 0.33 6.79
C ARG A 351 -10.27 -0.07 7.07
N PHE A 352 -10.45 -1.34 7.42
CA PHE A 352 -11.73 -1.83 7.97
C PHE A 352 -11.70 -1.98 9.50
N CYS A 353 -10.53 -1.88 10.12
CA CYS A 353 -10.33 -2.13 11.56
C CYS A 353 -9.35 -1.11 12.13
N TYR A 354 -9.57 -0.73 13.38
CA TYR A 354 -8.72 0.20 14.13
C TYR A 354 -7.33 -0.37 14.40
N ASP A 355 -7.27 -1.62 14.87
CA ASP A 355 -6.02 -2.36 15.10
C ASP A 355 -5.58 -3.10 13.84
N ASN A 356 -4.26 -3.29 13.70
CA ASN A 356 -3.68 -4.07 12.61
C ASN A 356 -3.92 -5.54 12.92
N MET A 357 -4.94 -6.11 12.30
CA MET A 357 -5.32 -7.50 12.53
C MET A 357 -4.78 -8.38 11.40
N PRO A 358 -4.44 -9.66 11.70
CA PRO A 358 -4.17 -10.63 10.66
C PRO A 358 -5.29 -10.65 9.62
N ILE A 359 -4.94 -10.78 8.34
CA ILE A 359 -5.91 -10.66 7.23
C ILE A 359 -7.08 -11.66 7.39
N GLY A 360 -6.83 -12.84 7.99
CA GLY A 360 -7.90 -13.79 8.36
C GLY A 360 -8.95 -13.20 9.30
N ARG A 361 -8.53 -12.48 10.35
CA ARG A 361 -9.44 -11.83 11.31
C ARG A 361 -10.23 -10.68 10.69
N ILE A 362 -9.61 -9.92 9.79
CA ILE A 362 -10.31 -8.88 9.03
C ILE A 362 -11.42 -9.52 8.18
N TYR A 363 -11.11 -10.63 7.52
CA TYR A 363 -12.06 -11.38 6.69
C TYR A 363 -13.24 -11.95 7.52
N GLU A 364 -12.96 -12.56 8.67
CA GLU A 364 -13.99 -13.00 9.63
C GLU A 364 -14.91 -11.84 10.04
N THR A 365 -14.32 -10.71 10.44
CA THR A 365 -15.04 -9.50 10.85
C THR A 365 -15.97 -9.01 9.75
N ARG A 366 -15.49 -8.95 8.51
CA ARG A 366 -16.29 -8.54 7.35
C ARG A 366 -17.48 -9.45 7.11
N HIS A 367 -17.29 -10.77 7.16
CA HIS A 367 -18.40 -11.72 7.01
C HIS A 367 -19.45 -11.59 8.10
N ILE A 368 -19.03 -11.38 9.36
CA ILE A 368 -19.97 -11.15 10.46
C ILE A 368 -20.75 -9.86 10.25
N CYS A 369 -20.08 -8.76 9.91
CA CYS A 369 -20.73 -7.46 9.72
C CYS A 369 -21.72 -7.50 8.55
N ARG A 370 -21.33 -8.14 7.44
CA ARG A 370 -22.22 -8.37 6.29
C ARG A 370 -23.43 -9.21 6.70
N ALA A 371 -23.22 -10.36 7.34
CA ALA A 371 -24.32 -11.22 7.77
C ALA A 371 -25.28 -10.52 8.75
N LYS A 372 -24.77 -9.72 9.69
CA LYS A 372 -25.58 -8.88 10.59
C LYS A 372 -26.46 -7.91 9.80
N ARG A 373 -25.89 -7.20 8.81
CA ARG A 373 -26.65 -6.29 7.93
C ARG A 373 -27.75 -7.02 7.17
N GLU A 374 -27.45 -8.18 6.60
CA GLU A 374 -28.45 -8.93 5.84
C GLU A 374 -29.58 -9.45 6.72
N VAL A 375 -29.26 -10.01 7.90
CA VAL A 375 -30.26 -10.45 8.88
C VAL A 375 -31.09 -9.26 9.36
N TYR A 376 -30.47 -8.11 9.60
CA TYR A 376 -31.16 -6.86 9.90
C TYR A 376 -32.15 -6.49 8.79
N GLU A 377 -31.75 -6.53 7.51
CA GLU A 377 -32.67 -6.24 6.39
C GLU A 377 -33.88 -7.18 6.39
N VAL A 378 -33.65 -8.49 6.55
CA VAL A 378 -34.73 -9.50 6.57
C VAL A 378 -35.71 -9.21 7.70
N ILE A 379 -35.21 -9.00 8.93
CA ILE A 379 -36.08 -8.75 10.09
C ILE A 379 -36.79 -7.40 9.96
N PHE A 380 -36.09 -6.35 9.51
CA PHE A 380 -36.66 -5.02 9.29
C PHE A 380 -37.86 -5.08 8.36
N ARG A 381 -37.67 -5.72 7.20
CA ARG A 381 -38.70 -5.82 6.18
C ARG A 381 -39.86 -6.68 6.65
N ALA A 382 -39.59 -7.78 7.33
CA ALA A 382 -40.62 -8.63 7.89
C ALA A 382 -41.46 -7.92 8.97
N CYS A 383 -40.83 -7.16 9.87
CA CYS A 383 -41.54 -6.47 10.95
C CYS A 383 -42.46 -5.36 10.43
N ARG A 384 -42.09 -4.72 9.30
CA ARG A 384 -42.79 -3.56 8.72
C ARG A 384 -43.59 -3.86 7.46
N ASP A 385 -43.64 -5.13 7.05
CA ASP A 385 -44.24 -5.55 5.78
C ASP A 385 -43.67 -4.79 4.56
N ASP A 386 -42.40 -4.40 4.61
CA ASP A 386 -41.68 -3.64 3.57
C ASP A 386 -41.23 -4.56 2.42
N VAL A 387 -42.20 -4.91 1.57
CA VAL A 387 -41.96 -5.76 0.40
C VAL A 387 -41.12 -5.03 -0.65
N SER A 388 -41.37 -3.74 -0.89
CA SER A 388 -40.70 -2.92 -1.92
C SER A 388 -39.25 -2.57 -1.58
N ARG A 389 -38.83 -2.70 -0.30
CA ARG A 389 -37.51 -2.31 0.22
C ARG A 389 -37.32 -0.79 0.31
N GLU A 390 -38.36 0.00 0.07
CA GLU A 390 -38.27 1.47 0.06
C GLU A 390 -38.02 2.02 1.47
N ALA A 391 -38.73 1.50 2.48
CA ALA A 391 -38.56 1.94 3.86
C ALA A 391 -37.17 1.59 4.38
N TYR A 392 -36.68 0.38 4.08
CA TYR A 392 -35.31 -0.03 4.40
C TYR A 392 -34.27 0.90 3.77
N ASN A 393 -34.38 1.16 2.45
CA ASN A 393 -33.44 2.02 1.74
C ASN A 393 -33.44 3.46 2.30
N HIS A 394 -34.61 3.99 2.64
CA HIS A 394 -34.73 5.31 3.26
C HIS A 394 -34.03 5.35 4.62
N VAL A 395 -34.23 4.36 5.49
CA VAL A 395 -33.57 4.30 6.80
C VAL A 395 -32.06 4.17 6.65
N MET A 396 -31.57 3.30 5.76
CA MET A 396 -30.13 3.15 5.53
C MET A 396 -29.49 4.41 4.96
N ARG A 397 -30.19 5.13 4.07
CA ARG A 397 -29.73 6.43 3.56
C ARG A 397 -29.65 7.45 4.69
N SER A 398 -30.70 7.56 5.51
CA SER A 398 -30.72 8.48 6.65
C SER A 398 -29.59 8.18 7.64
N GLN A 399 -29.30 6.90 7.91
CA GLN A 399 -28.18 6.53 8.79
C GLN A 399 -26.82 6.93 8.20
N ARG A 400 -26.62 6.81 6.88
CA ARG A 400 -25.41 7.28 6.20
C ARG A 400 -25.28 8.80 6.16
N GLU A 401 -26.39 9.53 6.01
CA GLU A 401 -26.39 10.99 6.01
C GLU A 401 -26.15 11.59 7.41
N ARG A 402 -26.45 10.84 8.48
CA ARG A 402 -26.09 11.21 9.85
C ARG A 402 -24.58 11.03 10.05
N SER A 403 -23.80 12.07 9.74
CA SER A 403 -22.36 12.04 9.97
C SER A 403 -22.01 11.63 11.41
N VAL A 404 -20.96 10.83 11.55
CA VAL A 404 -20.38 10.47 12.86
C VAL A 404 -19.90 11.69 13.66
N THR A 405 -19.68 12.83 12.99
CA THR A 405 -19.35 14.11 13.63
C THR A 405 -20.58 14.82 14.20
N SER A 406 -21.73 14.76 13.53
CA SER A 406 -22.96 15.44 13.94
C SER A 406 -23.78 14.65 14.96
N HIS A 407 -23.63 13.32 14.96
CA HIS A 407 -24.23 12.42 15.94
C HIS A 407 -23.13 11.58 16.62
N PRO A 408 -22.49 12.13 17.68
CA PRO A 408 -21.38 11.48 18.35
C PRO A 408 -21.76 10.13 18.95
N TRP A 409 -20.77 9.25 19.10
CA TRP A 409 -20.92 7.90 19.63
C TRP A 409 -21.75 7.79 20.90
N GLY A 410 -21.53 8.68 21.87
CA GLY A 410 -22.28 8.67 23.14
C GLY A 410 -23.79 8.89 22.96
N ALA A 411 -24.19 9.77 22.03
CA ALA A 411 -25.61 10.02 21.75
C ALA A 411 -26.27 8.81 21.08
N ARG A 412 -25.57 8.18 20.13
CA ARG A 412 -26.01 6.94 19.47
C ARG A 412 -26.17 5.79 20.46
N LEU A 413 -25.20 5.62 21.35
CA LEU A 413 -25.23 4.60 22.39
C LEU A 413 -26.42 4.80 23.34
N ASN A 414 -26.66 6.04 23.80
CA ASN A 414 -27.81 6.35 24.65
C ASN A 414 -29.15 6.07 23.97
N ALA A 415 -29.28 6.43 22.69
CA ALA A 415 -30.46 6.13 21.89
C ALA A 415 -30.68 4.61 21.75
N ALA A 416 -29.61 3.85 21.50
CA ALA A 416 -29.66 2.40 21.41
C ALA A 416 -30.07 1.75 22.75
N VAL A 417 -29.55 2.24 23.88
CA VAL A 417 -29.94 1.77 25.23
C VAL A 417 -31.43 2.04 25.49
N ALA A 418 -31.90 3.26 25.22
CA ALA A 418 -33.30 3.63 25.45
C ALA A 418 -34.26 2.72 24.66
N LYS A 419 -33.99 2.51 23.37
CA LYS A 419 -34.77 1.59 22.52
C LYS A 419 -34.67 0.14 22.99
N LYS A 420 -33.50 -0.31 23.47
CA LYS A 420 -33.33 -1.66 24.00
C LYS A 420 -34.20 -1.91 25.24
N GLU A 421 -34.34 -0.92 26.13
CA GLU A 421 -35.24 -1.02 27.29
C GLU A 421 -36.71 -1.00 26.86
N GLU A 422 -37.09 -0.11 25.94
CA GLU A 422 -38.45 -0.08 25.36
C GLU A 422 -38.83 -1.44 24.73
N GLY A 423 -37.93 -2.04 23.94
CA GLY A 423 -38.13 -3.37 23.38
C GLY A 423 -38.28 -4.46 24.44
N THR A 424 -37.59 -4.31 25.59
CA THR A 424 -37.69 -5.24 26.71
C THR A 424 -39.06 -5.17 27.38
N ASP A 425 -39.62 -3.97 27.53
CA ASP A 425 -40.96 -3.77 28.07
C ASP A 425 -42.04 -4.30 27.12
N LEU A 426 -41.91 -4.06 25.82
CA LEU A 426 -42.78 -4.65 24.79
C LEU A 426 -42.74 -6.19 24.82
N TYR A 427 -41.54 -6.76 25.01
CA TYR A 427 -41.38 -8.22 25.09
C TYR A 427 -42.10 -8.77 26.32
N ARG A 428 -41.96 -8.13 27.49
CA ARG A 428 -42.66 -8.51 28.74
C ARG A 428 -44.18 -8.38 28.60
N ALA A 429 -44.65 -7.38 27.87
CA ALA A 429 -46.06 -7.18 27.53
C ALA A 429 -46.58 -8.17 26.47
N LYS A 430 -45.77 -9.15 26.04
CA LYS A 430 -46.07 -10.14 24.99
C LYS A 430 -46.33 -9.54 23.61
N ASN A 431 -45.96 -8.28 23.37
CA ASN A 431 -45.96 -7.68 22.04
C ASN A 431 -44.64 -7.99 21.31
N ILE A 432 -44.45 -9.26 20.97
CA ILE A 432 -43.14 -9.78 20.55
C ILE A 432 -42.70 -9.21 19.19
N ARG A 433 -43.63 -8.99 18.25
CA ARG A 433 -43.30 -8.39 16.94
C ARG A 433 -42.83 -6.94 17.09
N ALA A 434 -43.50 -6.14 17.93
CA ALA A 434 -43.06 -4.77 18.21
C ALA A 434 -41.71 -4.78 18.94
N ALA A 435 -41.52 -5.65 19.93
CA ALA A 435 -40.24 -5.80 20.61
C ALA A 435 -39.09 -6.11 19.65
N LEU A 436 -39.30 -7.07 18.73
CA LEU A 436 -38.33 -7.43 17.69
C LEU A 436 -37.98 -6.22 16.81
N SER A 437 -38.99 -5.46 16.38
CA SER A 437 -38.81 -4.23 15.60
C SER A 437 -38.01 -3.17 16.36
N THR A 438 -38.27 -2.98 17.65
CA THR A 438 -37.55 -2.00 18.48
C THR A 438 -36.10 -2.43 18.72
N TYR A 439 -35.82 -3.72 18.90
CA TYR A 439 -34.44 -4.20 19.06
C TYR A 439 -33.58 -4.00 17.81
N ILE A 440 -34.11 -4.22 16.61
CA ILE A 440 -33.35 -3.97 15.37
C ILE A 440 -33.12 -2.47 15.14
N ASP A 441 -34.06 -1.62 15.56
CA ASP A 441 -33.90 -0.17 15.51
C ASP A 441 -32.87 0.34 16.52
N ALA A 442 -32.75 -0.33 17.66
CA ALA A 442 -31.69 -0.08 18.64
C ALA A 442 -30.32 -0.46 18.08
N TRP A 443 -30.22 -1.61 17.40
CA TRP A 443 -28.97 -2.02 16.74
C TRP A 443 -28.57 -1.06 15.61
N ALA A 444 -29.53 -0.58 14.82
CA ALA A 444 -29.27 0.36 13.72
C ALA A 444 -28.67 1.70 14.18
N GLU A 445 -28.92 2.15 15.43
CA GLU A 445 -28.28 3.36 15.97
C GLU A 445 -26.76 3.20 16.15
N LEU A 446 -26.26 1.96 16.28
CA LEU A 446 -24.83 1.67 16.45
C LEU A 446 -24.04 1.83 15.15
N LEU A 447 -24.70 1.80 13.98
CA LEU A 447 -24.04 1.98 12.69
C LEU A 447 -23.43 3.39 12.56
N PRO A 448 -22.27 3.55 11.90
CA PRO A 448 -21.47 2.51 11.24
C PRO A 448 -20.44 1.81 12.14
N HIS A 449 -20.50 1.99 13.47
CA HIS A 449 -19.49 1.41 14.37
C HIS A 449 -19.67 -0.11 14.54
N HIS A 450 -18.55 -0.83 14.65
CA HIS A 450 -18.48 -2.26 14.94
C HIS A 450 -17.37 -2.52 15.99
N TYR A 451 -17.35 -3.72 16.56
CA TYR A 451 -16.44 -4.08 17.66
C TYR A 451 -14.94 -3.94 17.36
N SER A 452 -14.55 -3.82 16.08
CA SER A 452 -13.17 -3.59 15.65
C SER A 452 -12.92 -2.21 15.04
N SER A 453 -13.89 -1.28 15.11
CA SER A 453 -13.73 0.08 14.57
C SER A 453 -13.05 1.06 15.54
N ARG A 454 -12.78 0.63 16.78
CA ARG A 454 -12.16 1.41 17.86
C ARG A 454 -11.20 0.53 18.67
N LEU A 455 -10.40 1.16 19.53
CA LEU A 455 -9.64 0.45 20.57
C LEU A 455 -10.56 -0.48 21.35
N THR A 456 -10.17 -1.75 21.52
CA THR A 456 -10.95 -2.74 22.28
C THR A 456 -11.33 -2.22 23.67
N PHE A 457 -10.43 -1.54 24.38
CA PHE A 457 -10.72 -0.97 25.69
C PHE A 457 -11.79 0.13 25.65
N GLU A 458 -11.81 0.98 24.62
CA GLU A 458 -12.87 1.98 24.45
C GLU A 458 -14.23 1.33 24.18
N TRP A 459 -14.26 0.29 23.34
CA TRP A 459 -15.48 -0.45 23.02
C TRP A 459 -16.07 -1.17 24.24
N VAL A 460 -15.19 -1.72 25.08
CA VAL A 460 -15.56 -2.36 26.35
C VAL A 460 -16.02 -1.32 27.36
N ASN A 461 -15.26 -0.25 27.57
CA ASN A 461 -15.58 0.77 28.58
C ASN A 461 -16.85 1.55 28.26
N SER A 462 -17.15 1.77 26.98
CA SER A 462 -18.42 2.38 26.60
C SER A 462 -19.59 1.41 26.78
N GLY A 463 -19.37 0.14 27.13
CA GLY A 463 -20.42 -0.88 27.27
C GLY A 463 -21.08 -1.29 25.95
N ALA A 464 -20.50 -0.92 24.81
CA ALA A 464 -21.13 -1.12 23.51
C ALA A 464 -21.13 -2.57 23.07
N GLY A 465 -20.04 -3.31 23.31
CA GLY A 465 -20.03 -4.75 23.06
C GLY A 465 -21.05 -5.49 23.91
N SER A 466 -21.24 -5.09 25.17
CA SER A 466 -22.27 -5.67 26.04
C SER A 466 -23.68 -5.35 25.54
N LEU A 467 -23.92 -4.12 25.11
CA LEU A 467 -25.20 -3.70 24.53
C LEU A 467 -25.50 -4.48 23.25
N GLU A 468 -24.55 -4.54 22.32
CA GLU A 468 -24.73 -5.23 21.04
C GLU A 468 -24.98 -6.73 21.25
N ALA A 469 -24.25 -7.38 22.16
CA ALA A 469 -24.49 -8.77 22.54
C ALA A 469 -25.92 -8.94 23.09
N LYS A 470 -26.34 -8.10 24.04
CA LYS A 470 -27.70 -8.14 24.61
C LYS A 470 -28.79 -7.94 23.55
N LEU A 471 -28.59 -7.03 22.59
CA LEU A 471 -29.52 -6.79 21.49
C LEU A 471 -29.70 -8.04 20.64
N TRP A 472 -28.63 -8.64 20.13
CA TRP A 472 -28.71 -9.87 19.33
C TRP A 472 -29.26 -11.07 20.12
N SER A 473 -28.95 -11.14 21.42
CA SER A 473 -29.52 -12.10 22.36
C SER A 473 -31.05 -11.95 22.45
N ASN A 474 -31.54 -10.72 22.58
CA ASN A 474 -32.97 -10.41 22.67
C ASN A 474 -33.70 -10.62 21.33
N ILE A 475 -33.08 -10.27 20.21
CA ILE A 475 -33.58 -10.55 18.86
C ILE A 475 -33.78 -12.06 18.69
N SER A 476 -32.78 -12.87 19.08
CA SER A 476 -32.90 -14.33 19.05
C SER A 476 -34.08 -14.84 19.88
N ALA A 477 -34.26 -14.34 21.11
CA ALA A 477 -35.37 -14.72 21.97
C ALA A 477 -36.74 -14.38 21.35
N ALA A 478 -36.88 -13.19 20.74
CA ALA A 478 -38.10 -12.77 20.06
C ALA A 478 -38.40 -13.65 18.85
N CYS A 479 -37.40 -14.00 18.04
CA CYS A 479 -37.56 -14.93 16.92
C CYS A 479 -38.03 -16.32 17.38
N ILE A 480 -37.47 -16.87 18.46
CA ILE A 480 -37.91 -18.15 19.06
C ILE A 480 -39.36 -18.06 19.54
N GLN A 481 -39.73 -16.96 20.19
CA GLN A 481 -41.09 -16.81 20.70
C GLN A 481 -42.10 -16.65 19.55
N LEU A 482 -41.74 -15.94 18.49
CA LEU A 482 -42.57 -15.80 17.28
C LEU A 482 -42.68 -17.11 16.50
N SER A 483 -41.62 -17.93 16.44
CA SER A 483 -41.65 -19.22 15.72
C SER A 483 -42.67 -20.20 16.32
N LYS A 484 -42.92 -20.11 17.63
CA LYS A 484 -43.97 -20.87 18.34
C LYS A 484 -45.39 -20.39 18.04
N SER A 485 -45.54 -19.16 17.55
CA SER A 485 -46.85 -18.54 17.30
C SER A 485 -47.34 -18.69 15.86
N VAL A 486 -46.50 -19.17 14.95
CA VAL A 486 -46.83 -19.35 13.53
C VAL A 486 -47.19 -20.80 13.20
N ASN A 487 -48.20 -20.95 12.33
CA ASN A 487 -48.73 -22.27 11.93
C ASN A 487 -48.09 -22.83 10.64
N SER A 488 -47.21 -22.07 9.98
CA SER A 488 -46.53 -22.51 8.76
C SER A 488 -45.14 -23.04 9.11
N ASP A 489 -44.83 -24.27 8.66
CA ASP A 489 -43.51 -24.88 8.86
C ASP A 489 -42.40 -24.04 8.23
N PHE A 490 -42.63 -23.49 7.03
CA PHE A 490 -41.68 -22.57 6.40
C PHE A 490 -41.38 -21.35 7.27
N ARG A 491 -42.42 -20.69 7.83
CA ARG A 491 -42.26 -19.51 8.68
C ARG A 491 -41.58 -19.86 10.00
N ARG A 492 -41.97 -20.98 10.61
CA ARG A 492 -41.36 -21.50 11.84
C ARG A 492 -39.87 -21.74 11.63
N SER A 493 -39.50 -22.50 10.61
CA SER A 493 -38.11 -22.80 10.27
C SER A 493 -37.32 -21.53 9.99
N THR A 494 -37.89 -20.58 9.23
CA THR A 494 -37.24 -19.29 8.94
C THR A 494 -36.96 -18.49 10.20
N LEU A 495 -37.93 -18.38 11.12
CA LEU A 495 -37.75 -17.69 12.39
C LEU A 495 -36.75 -18.41 13.30
N THR A 496 -36.72 -19.74 13.28
CA THR A 496 -35.71 -20.52 14.00
C THR A 496 -34.30 -20.28 13.44
N LEU A 497 -34.16 -20.15 12.12
CA LEU A 497 -32.88 -19.82 11.48
C LEU A 497 -32.41 -18.40 11.83
N LEU A 498 -33.31 -17.41 11.80
CA LEU A 498 -32.99 -16.05 12.24
C LEU A 498 -32.62 -16.01 13.72
N ALA A 499 -33.28 -16.83 14.55
CA ALA A 499 -32.93 -16.98 15.96
C ALA A 499 -31.54 -17.58 16.16
N PHE A 500 -31.17 -18.59 15.37
CA PHE A 500 -29.84 -19.20 15.37
C PHE A 500 -28.76 -18.18 15.02
N MET A 501 -28.91 -17.49 13.89
CA MET A 501 -27.95 -16.46 13.44
C MET A 501 -27.81 -15.32 14.46
N SER A 502 -28.92 -14.88 15.05
CA SER A 502 -28.90 -13.83 16.07
C SER A 502 -28.25 -14.29 17.38
N ALA A 503 -28.51 -15.52 17.82
CA ALA A 503 -27.83 -16.08 19.00
C ALA A 503 -26.33 -16.20 18.75
N TYR A 504 -25.94 -16.55 17.52
CA TYR A 504 -24.56 -16.63 17.11
C TYR A 504 -23.85 -15.27 17.16
N PHE A 505 -24.47 -14.21 16.62
CA PHE A 505 -23.90 -12.87 16.68
C PHE A 505 -23.68 -12.39 18.12
N SER A 506 -24.59 -12.73 19.03
CA SER A 506 -24.43 -12.47 20.46
C SER A 506 -23.28 -13.27 21.07
N TRP A 507 -23.18 -14.57 20.76
CA TRP A 507 -22.10 -15.45 21.23
C TRP A 507 -20.72 -15.04 20.69
N HIS A 508 -20.65 -14.53 19.45
CA HIS A 508 -19.42 -14.00 18.87
C HIS A 508 -18.84 -12.82 19.67
N LEU A 509 -19.71 -12.07 20.35
CA LEU A 509 -19.34 -10.91 21.19
C LEU A 509 -19.04 -11.28 22.65
N ARG A 510 -18.84 -12.57 22.97
CA ARG A 510 -18.62 -13.06 24.35
C ARG A 510 -17.46 -12.38 25.09
N GLU A 511 -16.42 -11.97 24.37
CA GLU A 511 -15.26 -11.26 24.95
C GLU A 511 -15.59 -9.84 25.44
N TYR A 512 -16.77 -9.31 25.08
CA TYR A 512 -17.19 -7.94 25.37
C TYR A 512 -18.43 -7.85 26.28
N THR A 513 -18.85 -8.95 26.90
CA THR A 513 -20.10 -9.01 27.67
C THR A 513 -19.98 -9.88 28.92
N SER A 514 -21.01 -9.82 29.78
CA SER A 514 -21.12 -10.58 31.04
C SER A 514 -21.56 -12.04 30.80
N VAL A 515 -21.46 -12.89 31.81
CA VAL A 515 -21.78 -14.33 31.76
C VAL A 515 -23.18 -14.61 31.21
N ASN A 516 -24.19 -13.88 31.69
CA ASN A 516 -25.59 -14.17 31.40
C ASN A 516 -25.96 -14.08 29.89
N PRO A 517 -25.62 -13.00 29.16
CA PRO A 517 -25.76 -12.94 27.71
C PRO A 517 -25.10 -14.11 26.97
N VAL A 518 -23.90 -14.52 27.37
CA VAL A 518 -23.17 -15.63 26.72
C VAL A 518 -23.91 -16.94 26.94
N LYS A 519 -24.22 -17.25 28.21
CA LYS A 519 -24.99 -18.45 28.58
C LYS A 519 -26.31 -18.54 27.81
N ASN A 520 -27.08 -17.45 27.79
CA ASN A 520 -28.35 -17.38 27.05
C ASN A 520 -28.16 -17.60 25.55
N SER A 521 -27.06 -17.11 24.97
CA SER A 521 -26.74 -17.31 23.57
C SER A 521 -26.45 -18.79 23.26
N CYS A 522 -25.61 -19.44 24.08
CA CYS A 522 -25.32 -20.87 23.95
C CYS A 522 -26.58 -21.74 24.09
N THR A 523 -27.42 -21.47 25.10
CA THR A 523 -28.69 -22.19 25.28
C THR A 523 -29.61 -22.05 24.06
N ARG A 524 -29.68 -20.86 23.45
CA ARG A 524 -30.49 -20.64 22.24
C ARG A 524 -29.87 -21.29 21.00
N LEU A 525 -28.55 -21.24 20.84
CA LEU A 525 -27.85 -21.98 19.78
C LEU A 525 -28.16 -23.47 19.83
N LEU A 526 -28.07 -24.09 21.01
CA LEU A 526 -28.45 -25.48 21.24
C LEU A 526 -29.92 -25.77 20.88
N ALA A 527 -30.83 -24.87 21.24
CA ALA A 527 -32.25 -25.02 20.97
C ALA A 527 -32.63 -24.88 19.48
N THR A 528 -31.79 -24.21 18.67
CA THR A 528 -32.12 -23.84 17.29
C THR A 528 -31.30 -24.55 16.22
N VAL A 529 -30.11 -25.09 16.58
CA VAL A 529 -29.15 -25.61 15.59
C VAL A 529 -29.68 -26.78 14.76
N SER A 530 -30.49 -27.67 15.34
CA SER A 530 -31.03 -28.84 14.62
C SER A 530 -32.02 -28.47 13.52
N ASP A 531 -32.81 -27.42 13.72
CA ASP A 531 -33.77 -26.95 12.71
C ASP A 531 -33.07 -26.05 11.69
N ALA A 532 -32.10 -25.23 12.14
CA ALA A 532 -31.31 -24.36 11.27
C ALA A 532 -30.41 -25.15 10.32
N SER A 533 -29.82 -26.27 10.78
CA SER A 533 -28.90 -27.09 9.98
C SER A 533 -29.53 -27.72 8.75
N ILE A 534 -30.83 -28.00 8.79
CA ILE A 534 -31.61 -28.50 7.64
C ILE A 534 -31.55 -27.48 6.50
N MET A 535 -31.53 -26.19 6.83
CA MET A 535 -31.50 -25.11 5.85
C MET A 535 -30.07 -24.66 5.50
N LEU A 536 -29.11 -24.82 6.41
CA LEU A 536 -27.70 -24.48 6.19
C LEU A 536 -26.88 -25.60 5.50
N THR A 537 -27.54 -26.61 4.91
CA THR A 537 -26.94 -27.75 4.19
C THR A 537 -25.73 -28.39 4.90
N THR A 538 -25.75 -28.39 6.24
CA THR A 538 -24.61 -28.76 7.08
C THR A 538 -24.62 -30.27 7.40
N LEU A 539 -23.45 -30.91 7.41
CA LEU A 539 -23.30 -32.34 7.75
C LEU A 539 -23.55 -32.61 9.25
N GLN A 540 -24.32 -33.66 9.58
CA GLN A 540 -24.71 -34.03 10.96
C GLN A 540 -23.54 -34.11 11.97
N PRO A 541 -22.37 -34.71 11.67
CA PRO A 541 -21.26 -34.78 12.62
C PRO A 541 -20.71 -33.42 13.07
N LYS A 542 -20.85 -32.39 12.21
CA LYS A 542 -20.39 -31.03 12.51
C LYS A 542 -21.32 -30.35 13.51
N ILE A 543 -22.63 -30.56 13.36
CA ILE A 543 -23.64 -30.08 14.29
C ILE A 543 -23.39 -30.65 15.69
N ASP A 544 -23.07 -31.93 15.79
CA ASP A 544 -22.83 -32.60 17.07
C ASP A 544 -21.59 -32.05 17.78
N THR A 545 -20.56 -31.67 17.00
CA THR A 545 -19.36 -30.99 17.50
C THR A 545 -19.71 -29.61 18.09
N LEU A 546 -20.50 -28.81 17.37
CA LEU A 546 -20.94 -27.49 17.84
C LEU A 546 -21.84 -27.57 19.07
N LYS A 547 -22.75 -28.54 19.11
CA LYS A 547 -23.59 -28.81 20.28
C LYS A 547 -22.74 -29.13 21.49
N THR A 548 -21.73 -29.99 21.32
CA THR A 548 -20.79 -30.33 22.40
C THR A 548 -20.08 -29.08 22.92
N LEU A 549 -19.59 -28.22 22.01
CA LEU A 549 -18.91 -26.98 22.38
C LEU A 549 -19.83 -26.02 23.16
N TRP A 550 -21.04 -25.75 22.67
CA TRP A 550 -21.96 -24.85 23.36
C TRP A 550 -22.48 -25.43 24.67
N GLN A 551 -22.68 -26.75 24.75
CA GLN A 551 -23.07 -27.40 26.00
C GLN A 551 -21.96 -27.29 27.05
N GLN A 552 -20.71 -27.58 26.69
CA GLN A 552 -19.56 -27.38 27.57
C GLN A 552 -19.46 -25.94 28.08
N GLN A 553 -19.70 -24.95 27.21
CA GLN A 553 -19.73 -23.56 27.63
C GLN A 553 -20.87 -23.28 28.61
N VAL A 554 -22.08 -23.78 28.37
CA VAL A 554 -23.19 -23.64 29.34
C VAL A 554 -22.81 -24.24 30.70
N ASP A 555 -22.18 -25.40 30.71
CA ASP A 555 -21.78 -26.11 31.93
C ASP A 555 -20.69 -25.36 32.69
N VAL A 556 -19.69 -24.80 31.99
CA VAL A 556 -18.62 -23.98 32.60
C VAL A 556 -19.17 -22.67 33.16
N LEU A 557 -20.14 -22.06 32.47
CA LEU A 557 -20.79 -20.83 32.92
C LEU A 557 -21.84 -21.08 34.02
N GLN A 558 -22.13 -22.34 34.34
CA GLN A 558 -23.03 -22.72 35.42
C GLN A 558 -22.36 -22.47 36.78
N GLY A 559 -22.62 -21.31 37.38
CA GLY A 559 -22.06 -20.94 38.69
C GLY A 559 -20.78 -20.09 38.63
N ALA A 560 -20.36 -19.67 37.44
CA ALA A 560 -19.32 -18.66 37.27
C ALA A 560 -19.90 -17.25 37.49
N ASP A 561 -19.16 -16.39 38.18
CA ASP A 561 -19.41 -14.95 38.19
C ASP A 561 -18.69 -14.25 37.02
N ASP A 562 -18.96 -12.96 36.84
CA ASP A 562 -18.38 -12.18 35.74
C ASP A 562 -16.85 -12.08 35.84
N GLU A 563 -16.27 -12.07 37.05
CA GLU A 563 -14.81 -12.02 37.24
C GLU A 563 -14.14 -13.32 36.80
N LEU A 564 -14.67 -14.46 37.24
CA LEU A 564 -14.18 -15.79 36.87
C LEU A 564 -14.33 -16.03 35.37
N PHE A 565 -15.44 -15.61 34.77
CA PHE A 565 -15.65 -15.74 33.33
C PHE A 565 -14.65 -14.92 32.52
N MET A 566 -14.46 -13.64 32.86
CA MET A 566 -13.47 -12.80 32.19
C MET A 566 -12.05 -13.34 32.35
N ALA A 567 -11.74 -13.94 33.50
CA ALA A 567 -10.47 -14.63 33.72
C ALA A 567 -10.31 -15.88 32.83
N LEU A 568 -11.36 -16.69 32.69
CA LEU A 568 -11.38 -17.91 31.87
C LEU A 568 -11.28 -17.59 30.37
N GLU A 569 -11.97 -16.55 29.90
CA GLU A 569 -11.88 -16.05 28.52
C GLU A 569 -10.48 -15.51 28.20
N ARG A 570 -9.90 -14.67 29.08
CA ARG A 570 -8.53 -14.14 28.92
C ARG A 570 -7.47 -15.23 28.88
N GLN A 571 -7.66 -16.31 29.65
CA GLN A 571 -6.74 -17.45 29.66
C GLN A 571 -6.97 -18.42 28.48
N LYS A 572 -7.93 -18.15 27.59
CA LYS A 572 -8.39 -19.08 26.53
C LYS A 572 -8.73 -20.48 27.05
N ARG A 573 -9.17 -20.57 28.32
CA ARG A 573 -9.52 -21.83 28.99
C ARG A 573 -10.98 -22.23 28.81
N VAL A 574 -11.81 -21.28 28.36
CA VAL A 574 -13.07 -21.61 27.68
C VAL A 574 -12.72 -22.07 26.26
N PRO A 575 -13.22 -23.19 25.73
CA PRO A 575 -13.01 -23.59 24.34
C PRO A 575 -13.44 -22.45 23.41
N ASN A 576 -12.47 -21.71 22.88
CA ASN A 576 -12.69 -20.35 22.40
C ASN A 576 -12.85 -20.24 20.89
N ALA A 577 -12.91 -21.37 20.19
CA ALA A 577 -12.96 -21.36 18.75
C ALA A 577 -13.79 -22.55 18.26
N MET A 578 -14.81 -22.26 17.46
CA MET A 578 -14.93 -23.07 16.25
C MET A 578 -13.57 -22.99 15.58
N GLY A 579 -12.90 -24.11 15.36
CA GLY A 579 -11.67 -24.10 14.58
C GLY A 579 -11.92 -23.45 13.22
N GLU A 580 -10.86 -23.04 12.55
CA GLU A 580 -10.96 -22.42 11.22
C GLU A 580 -11.80 -23.26 10.26
N ARG A 581 -11.75 -24.59 10.43
CA ARG A 581 -12.56 -25.56 9.69
C ARG A 581 -14.06 -25.42 9.99
N GLU A 582 -14.47 -25.38 11.25
CA GLU A 582 -15.87 -25.21 11.61
C GLU A 582 -16.39 -23.82 11.22
N TRP A 583 -15.58 -22.77 11.39
CA TRP A 583 -15.92 -21.42 10.90
C TRP A 583 -16.15 -21.41 9.39
N ALA A 584 -15.29 -22.10 8.64
CA ALA A 584 -15.39 -22.13 7.19
C ALA A 584 -16.65 -22.87 6.69
N GLU A 585 -17.14 -23.82 7.46
CA GLU A 585 -18.18 -24.75 7.03
C GLU A 585 -19.58 -24.37 7.55
N VAL A 586 -19.67 -23.73 8.73
CA VAL A 586 -20.95 -23.38 9.36
C VAL A 586 -21.05 -21.91 9.80
N GLY A 587 -20.00 -21.12 9.62
CA GLY A 587 -19.96 -19.73 10.02
C GLY A 587 -20.68 -18.78 9.05
N PRO A 588 -20.73 -17.47 9.37
CA PRO A 588 -21.46 -16.45 8.60
C PRO A 588 -21.21 -16.43 7.08
N GLN A 589 -20.03 -16.87 6.63
CA GLN A 589 -19.69 -16.92 5.21
C GLN A 589 -20.57 -17.88 4.40
N THR A 590 -21.09 -18.94 5.01
CA THR A 590 -21.94 -19.93 4.32
C THR A 590 -23.42 -19.55 4.33
N TRP A 591 -23.81 -18.57 5.15
CA TRP A 591 -25.21 -18.21 5.36
C TRP A 591 -25.77 -17.29 4.28
N MET A 592 -24.91 -16.57 3.55
CA MET A 592 -25.31 -15.50 2.63
C MET A 592 -26.34 -15.97 1.59
N GLY A 593 -26.15 -17.16 1.03
CA GLY A 593 -27.08 -17.74 0.06
C GLY A 593 -28.47 -18.03 0.65
N GLU A 594 -28.54 -18.42 1.93
CA GLU A 594 -29.81 -18.64 2.61
C GLU A 594 -30.48 -17.32 3.00
N ILE A 595 -29.72 -16.35 3.53
CA ILE A 595 -30.28 -15.05 3.92
C ILE A 595 -30.91 -14.33 2.72
N GLU A 596 -30.28 -14.40 1.55
CA GLU A 596 -30.80 -13.79 0.32
C GLU A 596 -32.19 -14.35 -0.06
N LYS A 597 -32.40 -15.66 0.10
CA LYS A 597 -33.70 -16.31 -0.19
C LYS A 597 -34.82 -15.84 0.72
N LEU A 598 -34.50 -15.32 1.90
CA LEU A 598 -35.46 -14.86 2.90
C LEU A 598 -35.91 -13.42 2.68
N LYS A 599 -35.18 -12.63 1.88
CA LYS A 599 -35.51 -11.23 1.63
C LYS A 599 -36.88 -11.07 0.96
N GLY A 600 -37.70 -10.17 1.49
CA GLY A 600 -39.04 -9.88 0.98
C GLY A 600 -40.10 -10.95 1.27
N LYS A 601 -39.78 -11.99 2.06
CA LYS A 601 -40.76 -12.97 2.52
C LYS A 601 -41.59 -12.42 3.68
N ARG A 602 -42.89 -12.70 3.68
CA ARG A 602 -43.79 -12.38 4.81
C ARG A 602 -43.65 -13.46 5.89
N LEU A 603 -43.05 -13.08 7.02
CA LEU A 603 -42.72 -14.03 8.10
C LEU A 603 -43.80 -14.14 9.17
N PHE A 604 -44.68 -13.15 9.28
CA PHE A 604 -45.66 -13.05 10.39
C PHE A 604 -47.12 -13.16 9.97
N VAL A 605 -47.43 -13.09 8.68
CA VAL A 605 -48.80 -13.09 8.12
C VAL A 605 -48.93 -14.17 7.08
#